data_AF-A0A7W0LPR3-F1
#
_entry.id   AF-A0A7W0LPR3-F1
#
_cell.length_a   1.000
_cell.length_b   1.000
_cell.length_c   1.000
_cell.angle_alpha   90.00
_cell.angle_beta   90.00
_cell.angle_gamma   90.00
#
_symmetry.space_group_name_H-M   'P 1'
#
loop_
_entity.id
_entity.type
_entity.pdbx_description
1 polymer ?
#
loop_
_entity_poly.entity_id
_entity_poly.type
_entity_poly.pdbx_seq_one_letter_code
_entity_poly.pdbx_strand_id
1 'polypeptide(L)' 'MALDRTDRPALTRAFRDFAATGDPALRDQLIEAHIGLAEYLARRFSNRGESLDDLTQVASLGLVKAVDRFDPARGL' A
#
# COMPACT_ATOMS: atom_id res chain seq x y z
N MET A 1 -7.95 10.80 10.64
CA MET A 1 -6.73 11.50 10.17
C MET A 1 -5.98 10.48 9.33
N ALA A 2 -5.92 10.67 8.01
CA ALA A 2 -5.27 9.70 7.13
C ALA A 2 -3.77 9.65 7.42
N LEU A 3 -3.15 8.47 7.39
CA LEU A 3 -1.71 8.31 7.56
C LEU A 3 -1.00 9.03 6.41
N ASP A 4 -0.09 9.94 6.74
CA ASP A 4 0.77 10.58 5.75
C ASP A 4 1.91 9.62 5.37
N ARG A 5 1.95 9.22 4.10
CA ARG A 5 2.99 8.30 3.59
C ARG A 5 4.42 8.87 3.66
N THR A 6 4.56 10.19 3.82
CA THR A 6 5.86 10.84 3.96
C THR A 6 6.38 10.79 5.40
N ASP A 7 5.50 10.55 6.38
CA ASP A 7 5.86 10.33 7.78
C ASP A 7 6.28 8.87 8.00
N ARG A 8 7.56 8.59 7.72
CA ARG A 8 8.15 7.26 7.88
C ARG A 8 7.99 6.71 9.31
N PRO A 9 8.30 7.45 10.40
CA PRO A 9 8.07 6.97 11.76
C PRO A 9 6.62 6.55 12.02
N ALA A 10 5.64 7.36 11.61
CA ALA A 10 4.23 7.03 11.80
C ALA A 10 3.82 5.78 11.01
N LEU A 11 4.23 5.66 9.74
CA LEU A 11 3.99 4.47 8.93
C LEU A 11 4.60 3.21 9.55
N THR A 12 5.85 3.29 10.00
CA THR A 12 6.52 2.17 10.67
C THR A 12 5.77 1.72 11.92
N ARG A 13 5.25 2.67 12.72
CA ARG A 13 4.42 2.34 13.89
C ARG A 13 3.12 1.68 13.46
N ALA A 14 2.43 2.22 12.46
CA ALA A 14 1.18 1.66 11.95
C ALA A 14 1.34 0.23 11.43
N PHE A 15 2.41 -0.07 10.66
CA PHE A 15 2.70 -1.43 10.22
C PHE A 15 3.02 -2.39 11.37
N ARG A 16 3.73 -1.93 12.42
CA ARG A 16 3.98 -2.74 13.61
C ARG A 16 2.70 -3.03 14.40
N ASP A 17 1.88 -2.01 14.60
CA ASP A 17 0.59 -2.14 15.30
C ASP A 17 -0.34 -3.09 14.52
N PHE A 18 -0.39 -2.96 13.19
CA PHE A 18 -1.16 -3.86 12.32
C PHE A 18 -0.66 -5.31 12.40
N ALA A 19 0.65 -5.54 12.30
CA ALA A 19 1.22 -6.88 12.40
C ALA A 19 0.95 -7.55 13.75
N ALA A 20 0.87 -6.78 14.84
CA ALA A 20 0.57 -7.29 16.18
C ALA A 20 -0.92 -7.56 16.42
N THR A 21 -1.81 -6.78 15.79
CA THR A 21 -3.24 -6.77 16.13
C THR A 21 -4.14 -7.37 15.06
N GLY A 22 -3.73 -7.33 13.78
CA GLY A 22 -4.58 -7.64 12.65
C GLY A 22 -5.74 -6.67 12.45
N ASP A 23 -5.69 -5.46 13.03
CA ASP A 23 -6.79 -4.50 12.99
C ASP A 23 -7.16 -4.08 11.55
N PRO A 24 -8.39 -4.36 11.08
CA PRO A 24 -8.85 -3.96 9.75
C PRO A 24 -8.79 -2.45 9.52
N ALA A 25 -8.98 -1.62 10.55
CA ALA A 25 -8.93 -0.18 10.40
C ALA A 25 -7.51 0.32 10.11
N LEU A 26 -6.48 -0.31 10.72
CA LEU A 26 -5.09 -0.02 10.41
C LEU A 26 -4.73 -0.50 9.00
N ARG A 27 -5.23 -1.66 8.60
CA ARG A 27 -5.07 -2.19 7.25
C ARG A 27 -5.58 -1.20 6.20
N ASP A 28 -6.80 -0.69 6.37
CA ASP A 28 -7.42 0.23 5.44
C ASP A 28 -6.66 1.56 5.38
N GLN A 29 -6.24 2.11 6.54
CA GLN A 29 -5.41 3.31 6.58
C GLN A 29 -4.06 3.13 5.88
N LEU A 30 -3.42 1.96 6.03
CA LEU A 30 -2.16 1.64 5.36
C LEU A 30 -2.35 1.51 3.84
N ILE A 31 -3.47 0.94 3.37
CA ILE A 31 -3.82 0.89 1.95
C ILE A 31 -4.05 2.31 1.41
N GLU A 32 -4.87 3.11 2.08
CA GLU A 32 -5.18 4.49 1.69
C GLU A 32 -3.92 5.35 1.58
N ALA A 33 -2.99 5.23 2.54
CA ALA A 33 -1.73 5.97 2.51
C ALA A 33 -0.88 5.67 1.26
N HIS A 34 -1.04 4.49 0.66
CA HIS A 34 -0.22 4.01 -0.45
C HIS A 34 -0.97 3.93 -1.79
N ILE A 35 -2.26 4.28 -1.86
CA ILE A 35 -3.06 4.16 -3.08
C ILE A 35 -2.46 4.94 -4.25
N GLY A 36 -1.94 6.15 -3.99
CA GLY A 36 -1.27 6.96 -5.02
C GLY A 36 0.00 6.32 -5.58
N LEU A 37 0.68 5.46 -4.83
CA LEU A 37 1.83 4.69 -5.34
C LEU A 37 1.35 3.63 -6.35
N ALA A 38 0.25 2.94 -6.06
CA ALA A 38 -0.34 1.96 -6.98
C ALA A 38 -0.77 2.63 -8.30
N GLU A 39 -1.46 3.77 -8.23
CA GLU A 39 -1.86 4.56 -9.40
C GLU A 39 -0.66 5.05 -10.21
N TYR A 40 0.38 5.54 -9.54
CA TYR A 40 1.61 5.95 -10.19
C TYR A 40 2.28 4.79 -10.94
N LEU A 41 2.34 3.61 -10.34
CA LEU A 41 2.90 2.42 -10.97
C LEU A 41 2.04 1.99 -12.18
N ALA A 42 0.71 1.96 -12.06
CA ALA A 42 -0.18 1.63 -13.17
C ALA A 42 0.06 2.55 -14.39
N ARG A 43 0.12 3.87 -14.16
CA ARG A 43 0.42 4.87 -15.21
C ARG A 43 1.81 4.67 -15.82
N ARG A 44 2.80 4.25 -15.05
CA ARG A 44 4.15 3.96 -15.56
C ARG A 44 4.16 2.78 -16.54
N PHE A 45 3.21 1.86 -16.45
CA PHE A 45 3.11 0.67 -17.30
C PHE A 45 2.07 0.78 -18.42
N SER A 46 1.31 1.88 -18.53
CA SER A 46 0.16 2.02 -19.45
C SER A 46 0.51 1.94 -20.94
N ASN A 47 1.76 2.19 -21.33
CA ASN A 47 2.18 2.17 -22.74
C ASN A 47 2.67 0.79 -23.21
N ARG A 48 2.23 -0.30 -22.57
CA ARG A 48 2.71 -1.67 -22.85
C ARG A 48 1.64 -2.61 -23.42
N GLY A 49 0.52 -2.07 -23.89
CA GLY A 49 -0.54 -2.82 -24.58
C GLY A 49 -1.72 -3.23 -23.71
N GLU A 50 -1.69 -2.94 -22.40
CA GLU A 50 -2.81 -3.13 -21.48
C GLU A 50 -3.52 -1.81 -21.19
N SER A 51 -4.82 -1.88 -20.89
CA SER A 51 -5.61 -0.71 -20.48
C SER A 51 -5.10 -0.15 -19.14
N LEU A 52 -5.18 1.17 -18.97
CA LEU A 52 -4.88 1.82 -17.69
C LEU A 52 -5.80 1.29 -16.56
N ASP A 53 -7.05 0.96 -16.88
CA ASP A 53 -7.99 0.44 -15.89
C ASP A 53 -7.53 -0.93 -15.36
N ASP A 54 -7.20 -1.86 -16.27
CA ASP A 54 -6.69 -3.19 -15.92
C ASP A 54 -5.40 -3.10 -15.10
N LEU A 55 -4.49 -2.22 -15.51
CA LEU A 55 -3.25 -1.97 -14.76
C LEU A 55 -3.51 -1.37 -13.38
N THR A 56 -4.51 -0.50 -13.24
CA THR A 56 -4.91 0.10 -11.96
C THR A 56 -5.49 -0.95 -11.04
N GLN A 57 -6.32 -1.86 -11.55
CA GLN A 57 -6.86 -2.98 -10.78
C GLN A 57 -5.74 -3.92 -10.30
N VAL A 58 -4.82 -4.30 -11.19
CA VAL A 58 -3.67 -5.16 -10.83
C VAL A 58 -2.77 -4.48 -9.81
N ALA A 59 -2.46 -3.19 -9.98
CA ALA A 59 -1.65 -2.44 -9.03
C ALA A 59 -2.33 -2.33 -7.66
N SER A 60 -3.64 -2.07 -7.62
CA SER A 60 -4.43 -2.04 -6.39
C SER A 60 -4.42 -3.38 -5.66
N LEU A 61 -4.61 -4.48 -6.37
CA LEU A 61 -4.51 -5.82 -5.80
C LEU A 61 -3.09 -6.12 -5.28
N GLY A 62 -2.07 -5.68 -6.01
CA GLY A 62 -0.67 -5.77 -5.59
C GLY A 62 -0.40 -5.01 -4.30
N LEU A 63 -0.92 -3.80 -4.17
CA LEU A 63 -0.81 -2.99 -2.97
C LEU A 63 -1.47 -3.68 -1.77
N VAL A 64 -2.70 -4.15 -1.93
CA VAL A 64 -3.43 -4.87 -0.87
C VAL A 64 -2.62 -6.07 -0.37
N LYS A 65 -2.13 -6.91 -1.29
CA LYS A 65 -1.29 -8.07 -0.95
C LYS A 65 0.03 -7.67 -0.29
N ALA A 66 0.61 -6.54 -0.68
CA ALA A 66 1.84 -6.02 -0.10
C ALA A 66 1.61 -5.57 1.35
N VAL A 67 0.53 -4.84 1.63
CA VAL A 67 0.15 -4.44 3.00
C VAL A 67 -0.11 -5.66 3.87
N ASP A 68 -0.90 -6.62 3.38
CA ASP A 68 -1.28 -7.84 4.12
C ASP A 68 -0.08 -8.73 4.49
N ARG A 69 1.03 -8.63 3.74
CA ARG A 69 2.21 -9.50 3.90
C ARG A 69 3.45 -8.76 4.35
N PHE A 70 3.35 -7.45 4.61
CA PHE A 70 4.50 -6.66 5.01
C PHE A 70 4.96 -7.08 6.41
N ASP A 71 6.23 -7.44 6.52
CA ASP A 71 6.87 -7.78 7.79
C ASP A 71 7.76 -6.60 8.23
N PRO A 72 7.32 -5.79 9.22
CA PRO A 72 8.10 -4.64 9.69
C PRO A 72 9.41 -5.03 10.40
N ALA A 73 9.62 -6.31 10.74
CA ALA A 73 10.88 -6.78 11.31
C ALA A 73 11.94 -7.11 10.23
N ARG A 74 11.54 -7.21 8.96
CA ARG A 74 12.45 -7.51 7.83
C ARG A 74 12.78 -6.25 7.04
N GLY A 75 13.88 -5.60 7.41
CA GLY A 75 14.51 -4.56 6.59
C GLY A 75 14.07 -3.13 6.86
N LEU A 76 13.69 -2.80 8.10
CA LEU A 76 13.68 -1.43 8.61
C LEU A 76 14.98 -1.09 9.32
#